data_AF-A0A8B3S229-F1
#
_entry.id   AF-A0A8B3S229-F1
#
_cell.length_a   1.000
_cell.length_b   1.000
_cell.length_c   1.000
_cell.angle_alpha   90.00
_cell.angle_beta   90.00
_cell.angle_gamma   90.00
#
_symmetry.space_group_name_H-M   'P 1'
#
loop_
_entity.id
_entity.type
_entity.pdbx_description
1 polymer ?
#
loop_
_entity_poly.entity_id
_entity_poly.type
_entity_poly.pdbx_seq_one_letter_code
_entity_poly.pdbx_strand_id
1 'polypeptide(L)' 'MLSDIVVDLSRRLCEGRMVASLEGGYDLDTLADSVYEIVRGFQGYKHEQSSGSARGIVKERIKEVKTVQRKYWAVGQN' A
#
# COMPACT_ATOMS: atom_id res chain seq x y z
N MET A 1 1.96 -6.50 3.22
CA MET A 1 0.91 -5.53 3.60
C MET A 1 1.19 -4.17 2.96
N LEU A 2 0.19 -3.28 2.81
CA LEU A 2 0.41 -1.91 2.31
C LEU A 2 1.37 -1.12 3.23
N SER A 3 1.22 -1.27 4.55
CA SER A 3 2.11 -0.65 5.55
C SER A 3 3.59 -0.97 5.29
N ASP A 4 3.91 -2.21 4.94
CA ASP A 4 5.30 -2.61 4.64
C ASP A 4 5.89 -1.85 3.45
N ILE A 5 5.08 -1.60 2.41
CA ILE A 5 5.48 -0.88 1.20
C ILE A 5 5.70 0.60 1.53
N VAL A 6 4.77 1.22 2.27
CA VAL A 6 4.89 2.65 2.61
C VAL A 6 6.06 2.90 3.55
N VAL A 7 6.34 2.01 4.51
CA VAL A 7 7.52 2.08 5.37
C VAL A 7 8.82 1.91 4.58
N ASP A 8 8.87 1.02 3.58
CA ASP A 8 10.03 0.91 2.69
C ASP A 8 10.26 2.18 1.87
N LEU A 9 9.18 2.69 1.26
CA LEU A 9 9.23 3.92 0.49
C LEU A 9 9.64 5.11 1.35
N SER A 10 9.15 5.23 2.59
CA SER A 10 9.50 6.34 3.46
C SER A 10 10.99 6.35 3.79
N ARG A 11 11.58 5.18 4.07
CA ARG A 11 13.02 5.04 4.29
C ARG A 11 13.84 5.47 3.08
N ARG A 12 13.37 5.15 1.88
CA ARG A 12 14.07 5.44 0.61
C ARG A 12 13.90 6.87 0.13
N LEU A 13 12.75 7.48 0.37
CA LEU A 13 12.35 8.74 -0.26
C LEU A 13 12.33 9.92 0.71
N CYS A 14 12.22 9.68 2.02
CA CYS A 14 12.09 10.74 3.01
C CYS A 14 12.71 10.38 4.38
N GLU A 15 13.82 9.65 4.41
CA GLU A 15 14.60 9.31 5.62
C GLU A 15 13.74 8.64 6.71
N GLY A 16 12.72 7.89 6.31
CA GLY A 16 11.81 7.20 7.22
C GLY A 16 10.74 8.10 7.86
N ARG A 17 10.67 9.40 7.49
CA ARG A 17 9.64 10.30 8.01
C ARG A 17 8.28 9.90 7.45
N MET A 18 7.39 9.47 8.34
CA MET A 18 6.06 9.02 7.97
C MET A 18 5.08 9.25 9.12
N VAL A 19 3.88 9.73 8.79
CA VAL A 19 2.76 9.88 9.72
C VAL A 19 1.53 9.29 9.04
N ALA A 20 0.71 8.56 9.78
CA ALA A 20 -0.58 8.06 9.32
C ALA A 20 -1.70 8.69 10.15
N SER A 21 -2.80 9.06 9.48
CA SER A 21 -4.04 9.49 10.10
C SER A 21 -5.14 8.49 9.77
N LEU A 22 -5.99 8.20 10.75
CA LEU A 22 -7.17 7.37 10.52
C LEU A 22 -8.22 8.19 9.75
N GLU A 23 -8.74 7.61 8.67
CA GLU A 23 -9.79 8.22 7.86
C GLU A 23 -11.12 7.50 8.13
N GLY A 24 -11.73 6.88 7.11
CA GLY A 24 -12.95 6.08 7.24
C GLY A 24 -12.69 4.60 7.57
N GLY A 25 -13.78 3.91 7.86
CA GLY A 25 -13.82 2.51 8.26
C GLY A 25 -15.03 2.31 9.17
N TYR A 26 -16.00 1.54 8.72
CA TYR A 26 -17.32 1.47 9.38
C TYR A 26 -17.65 0.09 9.96
N ASP A 27 -16.88 -0.91 9.57
CA ASP A 27 -16.84 -2.21 10.24
C ASP A 27 -15.78 -2.12 11.35
N LEU A 28 -16.21 -2.06 12.60
CA LEU A 28 -15.33 -1.73 13.74
C LEU A 28 -14.30 -2.84 14.01
N ASP A 29 -14.70 -4.10 13.86
CA ASP A 29 -13.82 -5.25 14.10
C ASP A 29 -12.74 -5.31 13.00
N THR A 30 -13.16 -5.21 11.74
CA THR A 30 -12.24 -5.19 10.59
C THR A 30 -11.32 -3.96 10.64
N LEU A 31 -11.83 -2.82 11.09
CA LEU A 31 -11.03 -1.61 11.26
C LEU A 31 -9.97 -1.80 12.34
N ALA A 32 -10.32 -2.36 13.49
CA ALA A 32 -9.39 -2.64 14.57
C ALA A 32 -8.26 -3.57 14.11
N ASP A 33 -8.60 -4.67 13.44
CA ASP A 33 -7.62 -5.62 12.89
C ASP A 33 -6.72 -4.97 11.85
N SER A 34 -7.29 -4.15 10.97
CA SER A 34 -6.53 -3.44 9.94
C SER A 34 -5.54 -2.43 10.54
N VAL A 35 -5.97 -1.66 11.54
CA VAL A 35 -5.11 -0.70 12.24
C VAL A 35 -4.00 -1.43 12.98
N TYR A 36 -4.31 -2.54 13.65
CA TYR A 36 -3.32 -3.36 14.34
C TYR A 36 -2.20 -3.83 13.41
N GLU A 37 -2.53 -4.39 12.24
CA GLU A 37 -1.53 -4.86 11.28
C GLU A 37 -0.72 -3.70 10.64
N ILE A 38 -1.34 -2.52 10.46
CA ILE A 38 -0.62 -1.32 10.03
C ILE A 38 0.43 -0.92 11.08
N VAL A 39 0.04 -0.83 12.36
CA VAL A 39 0.94 -0.48 13.47
C VAL A 39 2.09 -1.48 13.60
N ARG A 40 1.81 -2.78 13.47
CA ARG A 40 2.86 -3.80 13.44
C ARG A 40 3.88 -3.57 12.33
N GLY A 41 3.41 -3.24 11.13
CA GLY A 41 4.28 -2.88 10.01
C GLY A 41 5.18 -1.68 10.33
N PHE A 42 4.66 -0.68 11.04
CA PHE A 42 5.43 0.51 11.44
C PHE A 42 6.51 0.18 12.48
N GLN A 43 6.21 -0.78 13.37
CA GLN A 43 7.18 -1.33 14.32
C GLN A 43 8.22 -2.27 13.67
N GLY A 44 8.18 -2.43 12.35
CA GLY A 44 9.17 -3.19 11.59
C GLY A 44 8.83 -4.66 11.41
N TYR A 45 7.65 -5.12 11.86
CA TYR A 45 7.15 -6.43 11.49
C TYR A 45 6.98 -6.52 9.96
N LYS A 46 7.38 -7.64 9.37
CA LYS A 46 7.23 -7.89 7.93
C LYS A 46 6.17 -8.96 7.73
N HIS A 47 5.08 -8.56 7.07
CA HIS A 47 4.00 -9.49 6.75
C HIS A 47 4.45 -10.43 5.63
N GLU A 48 4.04 -11.69 5.72
CA GLU A 48 4.33 -12.66 4.67
C GLU A 48 3.72 -12.19 3.34
N GLN A 49 4.52 -12.25 2.28
CA GLN A 49 4.03 -11.97 0.94
C GLN A 49 3.34 -13.22 0.41
N SER A 50 2.12 -13.05 -0.10
CA SER A 50 1.49 -14.12 -0.86
C SER A 50 2.33 -14.42 -2.09
N SER A 51 2.71 -15.68 -2.28
CA SER A 51 3.35 -16.18 -3.50
C SER A 51 2.36 -16.36 -4.67
N GLY A 52 1.07 -16.11 -4.45
CA GLY A 52 0.02 -16.28 -5.43
C GLY A 52 0.01 -15.16 -6.49
N SER A 53 -0.37 -15.52 -7.71
CA SER A 53 -0.57 -14.51 -8.77
C SER A 53 -1.83 -13.69 -8.52
N ALA A 54 -1.78 -12.38 -8.78
CA ALA A 54 -2.96 -11.53 -8.70
C ALA A 54 -4.05 -12.02 -9.67
N ARG A 55 -5.32 -11.99 -9.22
CA ARG A 55 -6.48 -12.32 -10.05
C ARG A 55 -6.53 -11.43 -11.30
N GLY A 56 -7.04 -11.94 -12.41
CA GLY A 56 -7.11 -11.20 -13.69
C GLY A 56 -7.81 -9.84 -13.57
N ILE A 57 -8.89 -9.76 -12.78
CA ILE A 57 -9.61 -8.51 -12.51
C ILE A 57 -8.74 -7.44 -11.84
N VAL A 58 -7.81 -7.84 -10.96
CA VAL A 58 -6.89 -6.92 -10.30
C VAL A 58 -5.87 -6.39 -11.30
N LYS A 59 -5.36 -7.25 -12.19
CA LYS A 59 -4.42 -6.85 -13.25
C LYS A 59 -5.04 -5.83 -14.19
N GLU A 60 -6.30 -6.04 -14.60
CA GLU A 60 -7.01 -5.09 -15.46
C GLU A 60 -7.25 -3.76 -14.75
N ARG A 61 -7.67 -3.79 -13.48
CA ARG A 61 -7.83 -2.55 -12.69
C ARG A 61 -6.52 -1.76 -12.58
N ILE A 62 -5.38 -2.43 -12.41
CA ILE A 62 -4.07 -1.78 -12.40
C ILE A 62 -3.77 -1.11 -13.74
N LYS A 63 -4.11 -1.75 -14.87
CA LYS A 63 -3.92 -1.19 -16.22
C LYS A 63 -4.78 0.06 -16.44
N GLU A 64 -6.02 0.06 -15.96
CA GLU A 64 -6.90 1.24 -15.97
C GLU A 64 -6.30 2.38 -15.17
N VAL A 65 -5.88 2.12 -13.92
CA VAL A 65 -5.26 3.14 -13.04
C VAL A 65 -4.01 3.72 -13.70
N LYS A 66 -3.13 2.88 -14.24
CA LYS A 66 -1.95 3.34 -14.98
C LYS A 66 -2.34 4.23 -16.17
N THR A 67 -3.39 3.86 -16.89
CA THR A 67 -3.86 4.64 -18.04
C THR A 67 -4.30 6.05 -17.66
N VAL A 68 -5.05 6.20 -16.57
CA VAL A 68 -5.45 7.52 -16.05
C VAL A 68 -4.25 8.31 -15.53
N GLN A 69 -3.37 7.66 -14.77
CA GLN A 69 -2.25 8.32 -14.08
C GLN A 69 -1.14 8.78 -15.04
N ARG A 70 -0.99 8.16 -16.23
CA ARG A 70 0.02 8.56 -17.24
C ARG A 70 -0.05 10.04 -17.66
N LYS A 71 -1.21 10.68 -17.51
CA LYS A 71 -1.37 12.12 -17.80
C LYS A 71 -0.61 13.01 -16.82
N TYR A 72 -0.44 12.55 -15.58
CA TYR A 72 0.09 13.36 -14.48
C TYR A 72 1.50 12.94 -14.06
N TRP A 73 1.89 11.70 -14.37
CA TRP A 73 3.16 11.14 -13.98
C TRP A 73 3.91 10.68 -15.22
N ALA A 74 5.13 11.21 -15.42
CA ALA A 74 6.08 10.75 -16.44
C ALA A 74 6.69 9.40 -16.03
N VAL A 75 5.85 8.37 -15.83
CA VAL A 75 6.32 7.03 -15.48
C VAL A 75 6.62 6.29 -16.79
N GLY A 76 7.90 6.29 -17.17
CA GLY A 76 8.59 5.35 -18.07
C GLY A 76 7.84 4.80 -19.30
N GLN A 77 8.20 5.32 -20.48
CA GLN A 77 8.18 4.56 -21.75
C GLN A 77 9.46 3.68 -21.91
N ASN A 78 10.09 3.25 -20.81
CA ASN A 78 11.24 2.35 -20.84
C ASN A 78 10.86 0.98 -20.29
#